data_AF-A0A7X8QG30-F1
#
_entry.id   AF-A0A7X8QG30-F1
#
_cell.length_a   1.000
_cell.length_b   1.000
_cell.length_c   1.000
_cell.angle_alpha   90.00
_cell.angle_beta   90.00
_cell.angle_gamma   90.00
#
_symmetry.space_group_name_H-M   'P 1'
#
loop_
_entity.id
_entity.type
_entity.pdbx_description
1 polymer ?
#
loop_
_entity_poly.entity_id
_entity_poly.type
_entity_poly.pdbx_seq_one_letter_code
_entity_poly.pdbx_strand_id
1 'polypeptide(L)'
;KIQDLLNPNVSAKHIFVMVFPEGEKTYCIISWLKENDELFARYKQQLLSLSEEKKKIYINNLLPMISENIVVNPEAWDNWEEYKRNEFCAIEFGIATLFEAEGDYWDRLEPPVYDLFDL
;
A
#
# COMPACT_ATOMS: atom_id res chain seq x y z
N LYS A 1 -3.72 20.77 -8.93
CA LYS A 1 -2.66 19.87 -8.41
C LYS A 1 -2.98 19.62 -6.93
N ILE A 2 -3.11 18.37 -6.48
CA ILE A 2 -3.54 18.05 -5.09
C ILE A 2 -2.46 18.45 -4.07
N GLN A 3 -1.19 18.34 -4.46
CA GLN A 3 -0.01 18.67 -3.67
C GLN A 3 0.98 19.54 -4.48
N ASP A 4 1.61 20.50 -3.81
CA ASP A 4 2.77 21.23 -4.30
C ASP A 4 3.89 21.10 -3.28
N LEU A 5 4.89 20.28 -3.57
CA LEU A 5 6.02 20.03 -2.67
C LEU A 5 7.08 21.14 -2.74
N LEU A 6 7.00 22.05 -3.72
CA LEU A 6 7.95 23.15 -3.87
C LEU A 6 7.55 24.39 -3.08
N ASN A 7 6.32 24.44 -2.57
CA ASN A 7 5.83 25.55 -1.77
C ASN A 7 5.94 25.22 -0.27
N PRO A 8 6.93 25.77 0.45
CA PRO A 8 7.15 25.46 1.86
C PRO A 8 6.04 26.00 2.79
N ASN A 9 5.18 26.89 2.28
CA ASN A 9 4.06 27.46 3.04
C ASN A 9 2.81 26.58 3.00
N VAL A 10 2.82 25.49 2.23
CA VAL A 10 1.70 24.55 2.12
C VAL A 10 2.11 23.23 2.73
N SER A 11 1.41 22.81 3.79
CA SER A 11 1.64 21.50 4.41
C SER A 11 1.40 20.38 3.40
N ALA A 12 2.23 19.34 3.46
CA ALA A 12 2.08 18.18 2.62
C ALA A 12 0.94 17.28 3.13
N LYS A 13 0.07 16.90 2.21
CA LYS A 13 -1.17 16.17 2.48
C LYS A 13 -0.91 14.67 2.41
N HIS A 14 -0.46 14.12 3.54
CA HIS A 14 -0.06 12.72 3.64
C HIS A 14 -1.20 11.81 4.13
N ILE A 15 -1.19 10.59 3.60
CA ILE A 15 -1.91 9.44 4.16
C ILE A 15 -0.86 8.57 4.84
N PHE A 16 -1.11 8.21 6.10
CA PHE A 16 -0.28 7.32 6.88
C PHE A 16 -0.95 5.95 6.94
N VAL A 17 -0.19 4.90 6.64
CA VAL A 17 -0.66 3.52 6.66
C VAL A 17 0.21 2.74 7.63
N MET A 18 -0.40 2.01 8.55
CA MET A 18 0.27 1.17 9.51
C MET A 18 -0.42 -0.18 9.57
N VAL A 19 0.35 -1.25 9.37
CA VAL A 19 -0.14 -2.63 9.43
C VAL A 19 0.67 -3.38 10.48
N PHE A 20 -0.01 -4.01 11.42
CA PHE A 20 0.66 -4.77 12.48
C PHE A 20 -0.22 -5.93 12.98
N PRO A 21 0.39 -7.05 13.38
CA PRO A 21 -0.30 -8.15 14.01
C PRO A 21 -0.53 -7.88 15.51
N GLU A 22 -1.67 -8.30 16.03
CA GLU A 22 -1.95 -8.37 17.47
C GLU A 22 -2.85 -9.57 17.79
N GLY A 23 -2.26 -10.58 18.46
CA GLY A 23 -2.88 -11.87 18.68
C GLY A 23 -3.12 -12.62 17.36
N GLU A 24 -4.34 -13.11 17.16
CA GLU A 24 -4.76 -13.81 15.93
C GLU A 24 -5.32 -12.87 14.85
N LYS A 25 -5.07 -11.56 14.98
CA LYS A 25 -5.63 -10.54 14.09
C LYS A 25 -4.54 -9.65 13.54
N THR A 26 -4.75 -9.19 12.31
CA THR A 26 -3.95 -8.12 11.70
C THR A 26 -4.79 -6.85 11.65
N TYR A 27 -4.21 -5.76 12.14
CA TYR A 27 -4.83 -4.44 12.10
C TYR A 27 -4.17 -3.61 11.01
N CYS A 28 -5.00 -2.93 10.22
CA CYS A 28 -4.56 -1.93 9.25
C CYS A 28 -5.18 -0.57 9.61
N ILE A 29 -4.35 0.40 9.96
CA ILE A 29 -4.74 1.76 10.27
C ILE A 29 -4.35 2.64 9.09
N ILE A 30 -5.34 3.29 8.47
CA ILE A 30 -5.14 4.31 7.44
C ILE A 30 -5.64 5.63 8.03
N SER A 31 -4.77 6.64 8.06
CA SER A 31 -5.05 7.91 8.73
C SER A 31 -4.47 9.11 7.96
N TRP A 32 -4.98 10.30 8.25
CA TRP A 32 -4.51 11.58 7.74
C TRP A 32 -4.86 12.68 8.74
N LEU A 33 -4.29 13.87 8.58
CA LEU A 33 -4.64 15.03 9.41
C LEU A 33 -6.08 15.45 9.15
N LYS A 34 -6.84 15.75 10.22
CA LYS A 34 -8.27 16.09 10.17
C LYS A 34 -8.62 17.21 9.18
N GLU A 35 -7.74 18.19 9.03
CA GLU A 35 -7.90 19.28 8.03
C GLU A 35 -8.02 18.79 6.59
N ASN A 36 -7.60 17.55 6.31
CA ASN A 36 -7.67 16.91 5.00
C ASN A 36 -8.86 15.93 4.85
N ASP A 37 -9.81 15.91 5.79
CA ASP A 37 -10.96 15.00 5.75
C ASP A 37 -11.77 15.13 4.45
N GLU A 38 -12.11 16.36 4.04
CA GLU A 38 -12.86 16.59 2.80
C GLU A 38 -12.08 16.14 1.56
N LEU A 39 -10.76 16.32 1.58
CA LEU A 39 -9.88 15.90 0.48
C LEU A 39 -9.87 14.38 0.30
N PHE A 40 -9.81 13.63 1.41
CA PHE A 40 -9.71 12.18 1.39
C PHE A 40 -11.05 11.45 1.58
N ALA A 41 -12.17 12.18 1.67
CA ALA A 41 -13.51 11.61 1.87
C ALA A 41 -13.88 10.57 0.81
N ARG A 42 -13.57 10.84 -0.47
CA ARG A 42 -13.82 9.89 -1.56
C ARG A 42 -12.95 8.64 -1.45
N TYR A 43 -11.67 8.80 -1.14
CA TYR A 43 -10.75 7.68 -0.93
C TYR A 43 -11.22 6.78 0.21
N LYS A 44 -11.63 7.38 1.35
CA LYS A 44 -12.26 6.67 2.46
C LYS A 44 -13.49 5.87 2.03
N GLN A 45 -14.40 6.50 1.28
CA GLN A 45 -15.62 5.84 0.82
C GLN A 45 -15.31 4.63 -0.07
N GLN A 46 -14.37 4.77 -1.01
CA GLN A 46 -13.94 3.69 -1.88
C GLN A 46 -13.38 2.52 -1.07
N LEU A 47 -12.44 2.77 -0.15
CA LEU A 47 -11.87 1.74 0.72
C LEU A 47 -12.92 1.03 1.57
N LEU A 48 -13.85 1.78 2.18
CA LEU A 48 -14.88 1.19 3.03
C LEU A 48 -15.88 0.33 2.25
N SER A 49 -16.12 0.66 0.98
CA SER A 49 -17.01 -0.09 0.08
C SER A 49 -16.43 -1.40 -0.43
N LEU A 50 -15.12 -1.64 -0.29
CA LEU A 50 -14.48 -2.88 -0.71
C LEU A 50 -14.91 -4.07 0.17
N SER A 51 -15.01 -5.25 -0.45
CA SER A 51 -15.09 -6.52 0.29
C SER A 51 -13.83 -6.74 1.12
N GLU A 52 -13.91 -7.61 2.13
CA GLU A 52 -12.74 -7.95 2.95
C GLU A 52 -11.58 -8.50 2.12
N GLU A 53 -11.87 -9.39 1.17
CA GLU A 53 -10.89 -9.93 0.22
C GLU A 53 -10.21 -8.82 -0.60
N LYS A 54 -10.99 -7.87 -1.14
CA LYS A 54 -10.43 -6.74 -1.90
C LYS A 54 -9.63 -5.78 -1.03
N LYS A 55 -9.96 -5.64 0.26
CA LYS A 55 -9.14 -4.89 1.23
C LYS A 55 -7.79 -5.57 1.45
N LYS A 56 -7.77 -6.90 1.61
CA LYS A 56 -6.51 -7.66 1.74
C LYS A 56 -5.63 -7.52 0.51
N ILE A 57 -6.20 -7.71 -0.69
CA ILE A 57 -5.50 -7.51 -1.96
C ILE A 57 -4.93 -6.08 -2.08
N TYR A 58 -5.73 -5.08 -1.71
CA TYR A 58 -5.29 -3.69 -1.71
C TYR A 58 -4.07 -3.47 -0.81
N ILE A 59 -4.08 -4.02 0.41
CA ILE A 59 -2.96 -3.90 1.34
C ILE A 59 -1.72 -4.67 0.85
N ASN A 60 -1.91 -5.87 0.27
CA ASN A 60 -0.83 -6.65 -0.32
C ASN A 60 -0.06 -5.87 -1.40
N ASN A 61 -0.77 -5.16 -2.27
CA ASN A 61 -0.14 -4.30 -3.27
C ASN A 61 0.39 -2.98 -2.68
N LEU A 62 -0.34 -2.38 -1.74
CA LEU A 62 -0.02 -1.04 -1.24
C LEU A 62 1.29 -1.02 -0.44
N LEU A 63 1.50 -1.97 0.47
CA LEU A 63 2.64 -1.96 1.38
C LEU A 63 4.00 -1.91 0.65
N PRO A 64 4.31 -2.79 -0.32
CA PRO A 64 5.58 -2.71 -1.04
C PRO A 64 5.70 -1.41 -1.85
N MET A 65 4.60 -0.84 -2.34
CA MET A 65 4.65 0.42 -3.10
C MET A 65 5.01 1.65 -2.26
N ILE A 66 4.60 1.71 -1.00
CA ILE A 66 4.70 2.94 -0.18
C ILE A 66 5.79 2.87 0.89
N SER A 67 6.31 1.69 1.17
CA SER A 67 7.24 1.49 2.27
C SER A 67 8.67 1.71 1.80
N GLU A 68 9.39 2.65 2.43
CA GLU A 68 10.82 2.83 2.17
C GLU A 68 11.67 1.73 2.81
N ASN A 69 11.16 1.08 3.86
CA ASN A 69 11.79 -0.08 4.50
C ASN A 69 10.69 -1.02 4.99
N ILE A 70 10.73 -2.29 4.56
CA ILE A 70 9.86 -3.35 5.08
C ILE A 70 10.69 -4.33 5.90
N VAL A 71 10.17 -4.71 7.06
CA VAL A 71 10.70 -5.81 7.86
C VAL A 71 9.73 -6.98 7.74
N VAL A 72 10.20 -8.09 7.18
CA VAL A 72 9.46 -9.35 7.09
C VAL A 72 10.07 -10.40 8.01
N ASN A 73 9.27 -11.38 8.42
CA ASN A 73 9.80 -12.57 9.07
C ASN A 73 10.74 -13.31 8.08
N PRO A 74 12.02 -13.54 8.41
CA PRO A 74 12.98 -14.18 7.50
C PRO A 74 12.57 -15.58 7.07
N GLU A 75 12.03 -16.38 7.99
CA GLU A 75 11.63 -17.77 7.69
C GLU A 75 10.44 -17.80 6.72
N ALA A 76 9.46 -16.91 6.95
CA ALA A 76 8.31 -16.77 6.06
C ALA A 76 8.72 -16.27 4.67
N TRP A 77 9.66 -15.33 4.59
CA TRP A 77 10.23 -14.83 3.35
C TRP A 77 11.00 -15.90 2.57
N ASP A 78 11.80 -16.70 3.26
CA ASP A 78 12.60 -17.77 2.66
C ASP A 78 11.71 -18.92 2.15
N ASN A 79 10.56 -19.14 2.79
CA ASN A 79 9.58 -20.16 2.40
C ASN A 79 8.80 -19.81 1.12
N TRP A 80 8.77 -18.55 0.69
CA TRP A 80 8.17 -18.19 -0.59
C TRP A 80 8.94 -18.79 -1.77
N GLU A 81 8.23 -19.08 -2.85
CA GLU A 81 8.86 -19.37 -4.14
C GLU A 81 9.54 -18.10 -4.68
N GLU A 82 10.63 -18.29 -5.42
CA GLU A 82 11.46 -17.17 -5.92
C GLU A 82 10.66 -16.15 -6.73
N TYR A 83 9.71 -16.60 -7.56
CA TYR A 83 8.90 -15.70 -8.38
C TYR A 83 8.01 -14.77 -7.54
N LYS A 84 7.55 -15.21 -6.35
CA LYS A 84 6.76 -14.38 -5.43
C LYS A 84 7.60 -13.26 -4.84
N ARG A 85 8.82 -13.59 -4.40
CA ARG A 85 9.80 -12.60 -3.94
C ARG A 85 10.17 -11.62 -5.04
N ASN A 86 10.36 -12.10 -6.27
CA ASN A 86 10.71 -11.26 -7.41
C ASN A 86 9.60 -10.24 -7.73
N GLU A 87 8.33 -10.64 -7.71
CA GLU A 87 7.21 -9.72 -7.93
C GLU A 87 7.10 -8.69 -6.79
N PHE A 88 7.22 -9.13 -5.54
CA PHE A 88 7.25 -8.23 -4.38
C PHE A 88 8.37 -7.18 -4.52
N CYS A 89 9.61 -7.63 -4.80
CA CYS A 89 10.76 -6.74 -4.97
C CYS A 89 10.59 -5.81 -6.17
N ALA A 90 10.00 -6.25 -7.28
CA ALA A 90 9.78 -5.38 -8.43
C ALA A 90 8.85 -4.20 -8.07
N ILE A 91 7.81 -4.46 -7.28
CA ILE A 91 6.88 -3.44 -6.78
C ILE A 91 7.61 -2.49 -5.81
N GLU A 92 8.39 -3.04 -4.88
CA GLU A 92 9.18 -2.25 -3.91
C GLU A 92 10.22 -1.36 -4.60
N PHE A 93 10.89 -1.85 -5.64
CA PHE A 93 11.81 -1.06 -6.47
C PHE A 93 11.11 -0.09 -7.44
N GLY A 94 9.78 0.03 -7.38
CA GLY A 94 9.04 1.10 -8.06
C GLY A 94 8.59 0.79 -9.48
N ILE A 95 8.43 -0.50 -9.86
CA ILE A 95 7.89 -0.85 -11.18
C ILE A 95 6.52 -0.20 -11.43
N ALA A 96 5.67 -0.11 -10.40
CA ALA A 96 4.37 0.56 -10.50
C ALA A 96 4.51 2.04 -10.88
N THR A 97 5.51 2.75 -10.33
CA THR A 97 5.80 4.15 -10.68
C THR A 97 6.28 4.30 -12.12
N LEU A 98 7.05 3.33 -12.63
CA LEU A 98 7.48 3.31 -14.03
C LEU A 98 6.29 3.15 -14.98
N PHE A 99 5.39 2.20 -14.72
CA PHE A 99 4.17 2.01 -15.50
C PHE A 99 3.29 3.27 -15.49
N GLU A 100 3.08 3.87 -14.32
CA GLU A 100 2.31 5.11 -14.17
C GLU A 100 2.94 6.28 -14.97
N ALA A 101 4.28 6.34 -15.08
CA ALA A 101 4.97 7.35 -15.86
C ALA A 101 4.82 7.16 -17.38
N GLU A 102 4.64 5.92 -17.85
CA GLU A 102 4.39 5.59 -19.26
C GLU A 102 2.93 5.75 -19.67
N GLY A 103 2.04 6.06 -18.72
CA GLY A 103 0.61 6.28 -18.93
C GLY A 103 -0.25 5.03 -18.71
N ASP A 104 0.35 3.93 -18.27
CA ASP A 104 -0.37 2.77 -17.77
C ASP A 104 -0.79 2.96 -16.30
N TYR A 105 -1.60 2.04 -15.78
CA TYR A 105 -2.05 2.06 -14.40
C TYR A 105 -1.76 0.71 -13.76
N TRP A 106 -1.22 0.73 -12.54
CA TRP A 106 -1.04 -0.46 -11.72
C TRP A 106 -2.28 -0.75 -10.89
N ASP A 107 -3.02 -1.81 -11.21
CA ASP A 107 -4.25 -2.13 -10.48
C ASP A 107 -4.00 -2.76 -9.12
N ARG A 108 -4.14 -1.95 -8.08
CA ARG A 108 -3.97 -2.37 -6.68
C ARG A 108 -5.09 -3.28 -6.18
N LEU A 109 -6.15 -3.49 -6.95
CA LEU A 109 -7.25 -4.41 -6.63
C LEU A 109 -7.14 -5.75 -7.35
N GLU A 110 -6.14 -5.95 -8.21
CA GLU A 110 -5.82 -7.26 -8.76
C GLU A 110 -4.95 -8.06 -7.75
N PRO A 111 -5.26 -9.36 -7.54
CA PRO A 111 -4.47 -10.19 -6.63
C PRO A 111 -3.02 -10.30 -7.12
N PRO A 112 -2.02 -9.94 -6.29
CA PRO A 112 -0.64 -10.26 -6.60
C PRO A 112 -0.38 -11.76 -6.40
N VAL A 113 0.77 -12.25 -6.83
CA VAL A 113 1.11 -13.69 -6.68
C VAL A 113 1.53 -14.10 -5.26
N TYR A 114 1.65 -13.13 -4.34
CA TYR A 114 2.03 -13.31 -2.95
C TYR A 114 0.92 -12.82 -2.00
N ASP A 115 0.93 -13.30 -0.75
CA ASP A 115 0.04 -12.83 0.30
C ASP A 115 0.83 -12.56 1.59
N LEU A 116 0.89 -11.30 2.01
CA LEU A 116 1.56 -10.85 3.23
C LEU A 116 0.81 -11.27 4.51
N PHE A 117 -0.45 -11.68 4.39
CA PHE A 117 -1.24 -12.17 5.53
C PHE A 117 -1.10 -13.68 5.75
N ASP A 118 -0.44 -14.39 4.82
CA ASP A 118 -0.11 -15.82 4.93
C ASP A 118 1.36 -16.06 5.36
N LEU A 119 2.10 -14.98 5.68
CA LEU A 119 3.48 -15.03 6.20
C LEU A 119 3.55 -15.48 7.67
#